data_AF-A0A1T5NBY9-F1
#
_entry.id   AF-A0A1T5NBY9-F1
#
_cell.length_a   1.000
_cell.length_b   1.000
_cell.length_c   1.000
_cell.angle_alpha   90.00
_cell.angle_beta   90.00
_cell.angle_gamma   90.00
#
_symmetry.space_group_name_H-M   'P 1'
#
loop_
_entity.id
_entity.type
_entity.pdbx_description
1 polymer ?
#
loop_
_entity_poly.entity_id
_entity_poly.type
_entity_poly.pdbx_seq_one_letter_code
_entity_poly.pdbx_strand_id
1 'polypeptide(L)'
;MKKMITVLDGLNYSSSAVEYAVFIAQQEMAHLVGVFPEDITYRSYALYDLVDESGVSDQRIRDYADKDKQTRARSVERFELACQEAGLNYSVHKDQDIALDAILHESIYADLMIISSKETFNRRKEDPPSHFLKHLIAEAVCPILLVPSAFKGLDKSVMLYDGSPSSVYAIRMFDYTLPSLKYKPVKVVSVKSPSSDLHLPDGKLMKEFMKRHYPDASYHVLQGIPWEVIPDYLQKGHSSTIVVLGAYHRSRLSRWFHPSMADALMSALACPLFIAHCK
;
A
#
# COMPACT_ATOMS: atom_id res chain seq x y z
N MET A 1 -4.66 4.36 21.01
CA MET A 1 -5.16 3.37 20.04
C MET A 1 -4.90 3.94 18.66
N LYS A 2 -4.31 3.17 17.73
CA LYS A 2 -4.02 3.64 16.36
C LYS A 2 -5.29 3.66 15.53
N LYS A 3 -5.44 4.62 14.60
CA LYS A 3 -6.45 4.61 13.54
C LYS A 3 -5.80 4.10 12.25
N MET A 4 -6.24 2.96 11.76
CA MET A 4 -5.82 2.42 10.47
C MET A 4 -6.98 2.50 9.49
N ILE A 5 -6.68 2.85 8.24
CA ILE A 5 -7.68 2.87 7.17
C ILE A 5 -7.37 1.76 6.17
N THR A 6 -8.39 1.05 5.70
CA THR A 6 -8.29 0.19 4.52
C THR A 6 -9.14 0.78 3.41
N VAL A 7 -8.53 1.01 2.25
CA VAL A 7 -9.20 1.58 1.08
C VAL A 7 -9.72 0.43 0.22
N LEU A 8 -11.03 0.42 -0.03
CA LEU A 8 -11.72 -0.69 -0.69
C LEU A 8 -12.60 -0.18 -1.84
N ASP A 9 -12.38 -0.73 -3.03
CA ASP A 9 -13.31 -0.55 -4.14
C ASP A 9 -14.57 -1.39 -3.91
N GLY A 10 -15.72 -0.72 -3.73
CA GLY A 10 -17.01 -1.37 -3.55
C GLY A 10 -17.48 -2.19 -4.75
N LEU A 11 -17.00 -1.90 -5.96
CA LEU A 11 -17.29 -2.63 -7.19
C LEU A 11 -16.25 -3.71 -7.52
N ASN A 12 -15.01 -3.55 -7.04
CA ASN A 12 -13.90 -4.49 -7.23
C ASN A 12 -13.23 -4.88 -5.91
N TYR A 13 -13.99 -5.55 -5.06
CA TYR A 13 -13.58 -5.85 -3.68
C TYR A 13 -12.31 -6.69 -3.58
N SER A 14 -11.28 -6.17 -2.91
CA SER A 14 -10.04 -6.90 -2.60
C SER A 14 -10.13 -7.62 -1.26
N SER A 15 -10.43 -8.93 -1.28
CA SER A 15 -10.42 -9.76 -0.06
C SER A 15 -9.06 -9.75 0.63
N SER A 16 -7.97 -9.80 -0.15
CA SER A 16 -6.60 -9.75 0.39
C SER A 16 -6.31 -8.47 1.16
N ALA A 17 -6.81 -7.31 0.69
CA ALA A 17 -6.64 -6.06 1.41
C ALA A 17 -7.33 -6.09 2.78
N VAL A 18 -8.53 -6.67 2.85
CA VAL A 18 -9.25 -6.86 4.12
C VAL A 18 -8.55 -7.86 5.02
N GLU A 19 -8.08 -8.99 4.50
CA GLU A 19 -7.34 -9.98 5.28
C GLU A 19 -6.08 -9.39 5.92
N TYR A 20 -5.28 -8.61 5.16
CA TYR A 20 -4.13 -7.89 5.70
C TYR A 20 -4.54 -6.81 6.72
N ALA A 21 -5.59 -6.05 6.43
CA ALA A 21 -6.05 -4.99 7.31
C ALA A 21 -6.56 -5.52 8.66
N VAL A 22 -7.36 -6.58 8.64
CA VAL A 22 -7.83 -7.28 9.82
C VAL A 22 -6.66 -7.87 10.61
N PHE A 23 -5.75 -8.59 9.92
CA PHE A 23 -4.57 -9.17 10.56
C PHE A 23 -3.74 -8.11 11.30
N ILE A 24 -3.43 -7.00 10.65
CA ILE A 24 -2.63 -5.93 11.25
C ILE A 24 -3.39 -5.24 12.38
N ALA A 25 -4.68 -4.91 12.17
CA ALA A 25 -5.47 -4.25 13.20
C ALA A 25 -5.60 -5.08 14.47
N GLN A 26 -5.71 -6.41 14.35
CA GLN A 26 -5.71 -7.32 15.50
C GLN A 26 -4.38 -7.30 16.25
N GLN A 27 -3.25 -7.42 15.53
CA GLN A 27 -1.91 -7.42 16.15
C GLN A 27 -1.59 -6.09 16.85
N GLU A 28 -2.08 -4.99 16.29
CA GLU A 28 -1.80 -3.63 16.76
C GLU A 28 -2.87 -3.06 17.69
N MET A 29 -3.94 -3.83 17.96
CA MET A 29 -5.14 -3.38 18.68
C MET A 29 -5.64 -2.03 18.17
N ALA A 30 -5.72 -1.89 16.84
CA ALA A 30 -6.07 -0.66 16.16
C ALA A 30 -7.58 -0.55 15.90
N HIS A 31 -8.06 0.69 15.79
CA HIS A 31 -9.37 0.98 15.22
C HIS A 31 -9.27 0.94 13.69
N LEU A 32 -9.99 0.01 13.06
CA LEU A 32 -9.94 -0.17 11.61
C LEU A 32 -11.10 0.53 10.92
N VAL A 33 -10.82 1.43 9.98
CA VAL A 33 -11.84 2.11 9.20
C VAL A 33 -11.81 1.58 7.77
N GLY A 34 -12.94 1.04 7.30
CA GLY A 34 -13.15 0.70 5.90
C GLY A 34 -13.59 1.94 5.13
N VAL A 35 -12.75 2.45 4.26
CA VAL A 35 -13.04 3.61 3.39
C VAL A 35 -13.49 3.08 2.03
N PHE A 36 -14.73 3.38 1.67
CA PHE A 36 -15.36 2.99 0.41
C PHE A 36 -15.68 4.25 -0.41
N PRO A 37 -14.78 4.65 -1.31
CA PRO A 37 -15.04 5.77 -2.20
C PRO A 37 -16.22 5.49 -3.14
N GLU A 38 -17.19 6.38 -3.15
CA GLU A 38 -18.38 6.35 -3.99
C GLU A 38 -18.33 7.43 -5.07
N ASP A 39 -17.26 7.42 -5.87
CA ASP A 39 -17.16 8.29 -7.05
C ASP A 39 -18.33 8.03 -7.99
N ILE A 40 -19.20 9.03 -8.12
CA ILE A 40 -20.40 9.05 -8.97
C ILE A 40 -20.12 8.83 -10.46
N THR A 41 -18.88 9.08 -10.89
CA THR A 41 -18.43 8.85 -12.27
C THR A 41 -17.91 7.44 -12.50
N TYR A 42 -17.53 6.72 -11.43
CA TYR A 42 -17.05 5.36 -11.50
C TYR A 42 -18.19 4.34 -11.41
N ARG A 43 -18.47 3.70 -12.54
CA ARG A 43 -19.55 2.74 -12.75
C ARG A 43 -19.02 1.43 -13.30
N SER A 44 -19.71 0.32 -13.05
CA SER A 44 -19.31 -0.99 -13.59
C SER A 44 -19.55 -1.14 -15.10
N TYR A 45 -20.38 -0.26 -15.68
CA TYR A 45 -20.85 -0.33 -17.06
C TYR A 45 -20.35 0.85 -17.91
N ALA A 46 -20.29 0.64 -19.23
CA ALA A 46 -19.94 1.64 -20.23
C ALA A 46 -21.15 1.99 -21.09
N LEU A 47 -21.01 3.03 -21.91
CA LEU A 47 -22.09 3.51 -22.78
C LEU A 47 -22.68 2.40 -23.66
N TYR A 48 -21.84 1.52 -24.22
CA TYR A 48 -22.30 0.42 -25.07
C TYR A 48 -23.13 -0.63 -24.31
N ASP A 49 -22.93 -0.78 -23.01
CA ASP A 49 -23.71 -1.70 -22.17
C ASP A 49 -25.17 -1.20 -22.00
N LEU A 50 -25.39 0.09 -22.25
CA LEU A 50 -26.69 0.77 -22.14
C LEU A 50 -27.48 0.80 -23.45
N VAL A 51 -26.86 0.47 -24.59
CA VAL A 51 -27.49 0.60 -25.92
C VAL A 51 -28.31 -0.66 -26.24
N ASP A 52 -29.59 -0.47 -26.57
CA ASP A 52 -30.47 -1.48 -27.17
C ASP A 52 -30.89 -1.07 -28.60
N GLU A 53 -31.85 -1.80 -29.19
CA GLU A 53 -32.33 -1.54 -30.57
C GLU A 53 -32.88 -0.12 -30.78
N SER A 54 -33.26 0.58 -29.70
CA SER A 54 -33.81 1.94 -29.71
C SER A 54 -32.81 3.03 -29.32
N GLY A 55 -31.56 2.68 -29.03
CA GLY A 55 -30.53 3.59 -28.55
C GLY A 55 -30.21 3.39 -27.07
N VAL A 56 -29.85 4.44 -26.34
CA VAL A 56 -29.54 4.33 -24.90
C VAL A 56 -30.83 4.11 -24.11
N SER A 57 -30.86 3.01 -23.36
CA SER A 57 -32.05 2.55 -22.65
C SER A 57 -32.08 3.03 -21.20
N ASP A 58 -33.08 3.86 -20.85
CA ASP A 58 -33.27 4.36 -19.48
C ASP A 58 -33.48 3.21 -18.47
N GLN A 59 -34.13 2.14 -18.88
CA GLN A 59 -34.34 0.97 -18.03
C GLN A 59 -33.01 0.30 -17.70
N ARG A 60 -32.13 0.10 -18.70
CA ARG A 60 -30.80 -0.50 -18.47
C ARG A 60 -29.94 0.38 -17.58
N ILE A 61 -30.03 1.71 -17.72
CA ILE A 61 -29.34 2.64 -16.80
C ILE A 61 -29.75 2.38 -15.35
N ARG A 62 -31.05 2.25 -15.07
CA ARG A 62 -31.57 1.96 -13.73
C ARG A 62 -31.12 0.60 -13.23
N ASP A 63 -31.25 -0.44 -14.05
CA ASP A 63 -30.88 -1.81 -13.68
C ASP A 63 -29.39 -1.90 -13.30
N TYR A 64 -28.51 -1.29 -14.09
CA TYR A 64 -27.09 -1.26 -13.78
C TYR A 64 -26.76 -0.40 -12.56
N ALA A 65 -27.42 0.75 -12.38
CA ALA A 65 -27.24 1.57 -11.19
C ALA A 65 -27.65 0.83 -9.91
N ASP A 66 -28.78 0.10 -9.96
CA ASP A 66 -29.25 -0.73 -8.85
C ASP A 66 -28.30 -1.90 -8.58
N LYS A 67 -27.76 -2.52 -9.62
CA LYS A 67 -26.74 -3.58 -9.49
C LYS A 67 -25.45 -3.06 -8.84
N ASP A 68 -24.97 -1.88 -9.24
CA ASP A 68 -23.78 -1.25 -8.64
C ASP A 68 -24.02 -0.94 -7.16
N LYS A 69 -25.19 -0.38 -6.83
CA LYS A 69 -25.61 -0.12 -5.44
C LYS A 69 -25.63 -1.40 -4.60
N GLN A 70 -26.20 -2.49 -5.12
CA GLN A 70 -26.23 -3.79 -4.44
C GLN A 70 -24.83 -4.39 -4.27
N THR A 71 -23.95 -4.22 -5.25
CA THR A 71 -22.57 -4.72 -5.21
C THR A 71 -21.76 -3.97 -4.15
N ARG A 72 -21.85 -2.64 -4.13
CA ARG A 72 -21.21 -1.80 -3.10
C ARG A 72 -21.70 -2.13 -1.70
N ALA A 73 -23.02 -2.31 -1.51
CA ALA A 73 -23.59 -2.71 -0.22
C ALA A 73 -23.02 -4.06 0.26
N ARG A 74 -22.95 -5.07 -0.62
CA ARG A 74 -22.35 -6.37 -0.29
C ARG A 74 -20.87 -6.26 0.09
N SER A 75 -20.11 -5.40 -0.59
CA SER A 75 -18.70 -5.16 -0.27
C SER A 75 -18.52 -4.59 1.14
N VAL A 76 -19.39 -3.67 1.54
CA VAL A 76 -19.42 -3.13 2.91
C VAL A 76 -19.76 -4.23 3.91
N GLU A 77 -20.86 -4.96 3.70
CA GLU A 77 -21.27 -6.07 4.60
C GLU A 77 -20.16 -7.11 4.78
N ARG A 78 -19.43 -7.46 3.71
CA ARG A 78 -18.30 -8.40 3.78
C ARG A 78 -17.15 -7.87 4.65
N PHE A 79 -16.84 -6.57 4.57
CA PHE A 79 -15.83 -5.96 5.43
C PHE A 79 -16.28 -5.92 6.90
N GLU A 80 -17.54 -5.53 7.15
CA GLU A 80 -18.08 -5.49 8.51
C GLU A 80 -18.08 -6.87 9.15
N LEU A 81 -18.52 -7.90 8.43
CA LEU A 81 -18.50 -9.28 8.90
C LEU A 81 -17.07 -9.72 9.26
N ALA A 82 -16.08 -9.45 8.39
CA ALA A 82 -14.69 -9.80 8.67
C ALA A 82 -14.16 -9.09 9.93
N CYS A 83 -14.54 -7.83 10.16
CA CYS A 83 -14.16 -7.10 11.37
C CYS A 83 -14.85 -7.65 12.63
N GLN A 84 -16.13 -8.01 12.53
CA GLN A 84 -16.91 -8.59 13.63
C GLN A 84 -16.38 -9.96 14.04
N GLU A 85 -16.13 -10.85 13.08
CA GLU A 85 -15.54 -12.17 13.32
C GLU A 85 -14.14 -12.07 13.95
N ALA A 86 -13.39 -11.03 13.60
CA ALA A 86 -12.09 -10.73 14.16
C ALA A 86 -12.13 -10.01 15.53
N GLY A 87 -13.32 -9.61 16.02
CA GLY A 87 -13.49 -8.89 17.27
C GLY A 87 -12.90 -7.47 17.29
N LEU A 88 -12.86 -6.80 16.13
CA LEU A 88 -12.25 -5.48 15.97
C LEU A 88 -13.23 -4.34 16.29
N ASN A 89 -12.69 -3.24 16.83
CA ASN A 89 -13.36 -1.94 16.78
C ASN A 89 -13.21 -1.39 15.36
N TYR A 90 -14.32 -1.11 14.68
CA TYR A 90 -14.29 -0.65 13.30
C TYR A 90 -15.28 0.47 13.00
N SER A 91 -15.09 1.14 11.88
CA SER A 91 -16.05 2.08 11.29
C SER A 91 -16.06 1.94 9.78
N VAL A 92 -17.13 2.40 9.14
CA VAL A 92 -17.28 2.40 7.68
C VAL A 92 -17.51 3.83 7.22
N HIS A 93 -16.66 4.32 6.33
CA HIS A 93 -16.81 5.62 5.69
C HIS A 93 -17.17 5.40 4.23
N LYS A 94 -18.28 6.01 3.79
CA LYS A 94 -18.76 5.99 2.41
C LYS A 94 -18.63 7.42 1.89
N ASP A 95 -17.48 7.71 1.29
CA ASP A 95 -17.17 9.07 0.86
C ASP A 95 -17.73 9.30 -0.53
N GLN A 96 -18.62 10.28 -0.68
CA GLN A 96 -19.28 10.61 -1.96
C GLN A 96 -18.46 11.56 -2.84
N ASP A 97 -17.29 11.99 -2.35
CA ASP A 97 -16.38 12.88 -3.07
C ASP A 97 -15.54 12.12 -4.12
N ILE A 98 -14.81 12.87 -4.97
CA ILE A 98 -13.86 12.30 -5.92
C ILE A 98 -12.91 11.36 -5.16
N ALA A 99 -12.85 10.10 -5.60
CA ALA A 99 -12.30 9.01 -4.79
C ALA A 99 -10.89 9.30 -4.25
N LEU A 100 -10.04 9.93 -5.06
CA LEU A 100 -8.66 10.23 -4.67
C LEU A 100 -8.57 11.32 -3.61
N ASP A 101 -9.32 12.42 -3.74
CA ASP A 101 -9.26 13.55 -2.81
C ASP A 101 -9.80 13.15 -1.43
N ALA A 102 -10.87 12.34 -1.40
CA ALA A 102 -11.41 11.77 -0.17
C ALA A 102 -10.38 10.90 0.56
N ILE A 103 -9.73 9.98 -0.17
CA ILE A 103 -8.70 9.10 0.40
C ILE A 103 -7.49 9.92 0.91
N LEU A 104 -7.08 10.94 0.16
CA LEU A 104 -5.98 11.82 0.57
C LEU A 104 -6.36 12.60 1.85
N HIS A 105 -7.60 13.05 1.98
CA HIS A 105 -8.09 13.71 3.18
C HIS A 105 -8.12 12.74 4.39
N GLU A 106 -8.60 11.50 4.21
CA GLU A 106 -8.53 10.46 5.24
C GLU A 106 -7.08 10.17 5.69
N SER A 107 -6.13 10.20 4.75
CA SER A 107 -4.70 9.96 5.03
C SER A 107 -4.09 10.98 5.99
N ILE A 108 -4.67 12.18 6.14
CA ILE A 108 -4.20 13.21 7.08
C ILE A 108 -4.38 12.74 8.54
N TYR A 109 -5.42 11.95 8.80
CA TYR A 109 -5.84 11.57 10.16
C TYR A 109 -5.62 10.09 10.48
N ALA A 110 -5.00 9.33 9.57
CA ALA A 110 -4.71 7.92 9.75
C ALA A 110 -3.25 7.68 10.13
N ASP A 111 -2.98 6.67 10.97
CA ASP A 111 -1.63 6.22 11.29
C ASP A 111 -1.04 5.32 10.19
N LEU A 112 -1.91 4.61 9.44
CA LEU A 112 -1.53 3.70 8.35
C LEU A 112 -2.70 3.53 7.38
N MET A 113 -2.41 3.56 6.08
CA MET A 113 -3.33 3.20 5.01
C MET A 113 -2.97 1.84 4.42
N ILE A 114 -3.95 0.97 4.22
CA ILE A 114 -3.79 -0.36 3.63
C ILE A 114 -4.60 -0.41 2.34
N ILE A 115 -3.97 -0.80 1.22
CA ILE A 115 -4.61 -0.83 -0.09
C ILE A 115 -4.00 -1.90 -0.99
N SER A 116 -4.82 -2.48 -1.87
CA SER A 116 -4.39 -3.45 -2.86
C SER A 116 -3.36 -2.83 -3.82
N SER A 117 -2.27 -3.55 -4.11
CA SER A 117 -1.27 -3.13 -5.09
C SER A 117 -1.77 -3.14 -6.54
N LYS A 118 -2.97 -3.69 -6.78
CA LYS A 118 -3.65 -3.71 -8.08
C LYS A 118 -4.79 -2.70 -8.19
N GLU A 119 -4.97 -1.85 -7.19
CA GLU A 119 -6.09 -0.92 -7.19
C GLU A 119 -5.96 0.12 -8.31
N THR A 120 -7.06 0.36 -9.01
CA THR A 120 -7.15 1.33 -10.12
C THR A 120 -8.27 2.35 -9.89
N PHE A 121 -9.28 2.03 -9.06
CA PHE A 121 -10.56 2.76 -9.00
C PHE A 121 -11.13 3.07 -10.39
N ASN A 122 -10.92 2.15 -11.33
CA ASN A 122 -11.33 2.30 -12.71
C ASN A 122 -11.59 0.94 -13.34
N ARG A 123 -12.52 0.89 -14.29
CA ARG A 123 -12.87 -0.34 -15.01
C ARG A 123 -11.74 -0.82 -15.93
N ARG A 124 -10.90 0.11 -16.38
CA ARG A 124 -9.78 -0.20 -17.25
C ARG A 124 -8.68 -0.88 -16.44
N LYS A 125 -8.18 -2.00 -16.98
CA LYS A 125 -6.93 -2.58 -16.48
C LYS A 125 -5.78 -1.65 -16.87
N GLU A 126 -4.96 -1.33 -15.90
CA GLU A 126 -3.72 -0.58 -16.09
C GLU A 126 -2.55 -1.49 -15.72
N ASP A 127 -1.40 -1.25 -16.36
CA ASP A 127 -0.16 -1.89 -15.94
C ASP A 127 0.23 -1.39 -14.54
N PRO A 128 0.67 -2.26 -13.63
CA PRO A 128 1.09 -1.84 -12.30
C PRO A 128 2.38 -1.00 -12.37
N PRO A 129 2.51 0.06 -11.55
CA PRO A 129 1.44 0.67 -10.77
C PRO A 129 0.48 1.49 -11.63
N SER A 130 -0.81 1.43 -11.26
CA SER A 130 -1.84 2.29 -11.83
C SER A 130 -1.53 3.77 -11.61
N HIS A 131 -2.11 4.63 -12.46
CA HIS A 131 -2.01 6.08 -12.30
C HIS A 131 -2.56 6.53 -10.94
N PHE A 132 -3.66 5.91 -10.50
CA PHE A 132 -4.25 6.14 -9.18
C PHE A 132 -3.23 5.88 -8.05
N LEU A 133 -2.59 4.70 -8.03
CA LEU A 133 -1.62 4.37 -6.99
C LEU A 133 -0.38 5.27 -7.04
N LYS A 134 0.13 5.60 -8.24
CA LYS A 134 1.25 6.56 -8.38
C LYS A 134 0.94 7.91 -7.76
N HIS A 135 -0.27 8.43 -7.99
CA HIS A 135 -0.69 9.70 -7.40
C HIS A 135 -0.90 9.59 -5.89
N LEU A 136 -1.59 8.54 -5.44
CA LEU A 136 -1.84 8.29 -4.02
C LEU A 136 -0.54 8.20 -3.22
N ILE A 137 0.44 7.41 -3.71
CA ILE A 137 1.75 7.24 -3.06
C ILE A 137 2.55 8.55 -3.02
N ALA A 138 2.37 9.43 -4.00
CA ALA A 138 3.10 10.68 -4.07
C ALA A 138 2.54 11.77 -3.12
N GLU A 139 1.23 11.76 -2.87
CA GLU A 139 0.54 12.87 -2.19
C GLU A 139 0.04 12.53 -0.78
N ALA A 140 -0.15 11.25 -0.45
CA ALA A 140 -0.62 10.80 0.86
C ALA A 140 0.25 11.33 2.02
N VAL A 141 -0.38 11.50 3.18
CA VAL A 141 0.27 12.04 4.38
C VAL A 141 0.70 10.93 5.34
N CYS A 142 -0.12 9.89 5.51
CA CYS A 142 0.24 8.72 6.31
C CYS A 142 1.08 7.70 5.51
N PRO A 143 1.80 6.80 6.18
CA PRO A 143 2.38 5.62 5.54
C PRO A 143 1.33 4.79 4.81
N ILE A 144 1.73 4.17 3.70
CA ILE A 144 0.90 3.28 2.88
C ILE A 144 1.50 1.87 2.90
N LEU A 145 0.67 0.89 3.21
CA LEU A 145 0.95 -0.52 3.01
C LEU A 145 0.21 -1.01 1.76
N LEU A 146 0.96 -1.21 0.69
CA LEU A 146 0.48 -1.90 -0.51
C LEU A 146 0.53 -3.40 -0.29
N VAL A 147 -0.58 -4.09 -0.54
CA VAL A 147 -0.68 -5.54 -0.31
C VAL A 147 -0.94 -6.31 -1.60
N PRO A 148 -0.37 -7.53 -1.75
CA PRO A 148 -0.54 -8.35 -2.95
C PRO A 148 -1.96 -8.94 -3.01
N SER A 149 -2.31 -9.57 -4.13
CA SER A 149 -3.64 -10.17 -4.33
C SER A 149 -3.94 -11.41 -3.47
N ALA A 150 -2.95 -11.95 -2.76
CA ALA A 150 -3.13 -13.12 -1.91
C ALA A 150 -2.52 -12.84 -0.54
N PHE A 151 -3.31 -13.06 0.52
CA PHE A 151 -2.86 -12.95 1.89
C PHE A 151 -1.91 -14.10 2.26
N LYS A 152 -0.77 -13.75 2.87
CA LYS A 152 0.24 -14.72 3.30
C LYS A 152 0.88 -14.39 4.65
N GLY A 153 0.24 -13.53 5.44
CA GLY A 153 0.78 -13.03 6.70
C GLY A 153 2.06 -12.19 6.54
N LEU A 154 2.67 -11.82 7.67
CA LEU A 154 3.87 -11.00 7.77
C LEU A 154 4.85 -11.62 8.79
N ASP A 155 5.93 -12.22 8.29
CA ASP A 155 6.86 -12.97 9.15
C ASP A 155 8.28 -12.42 9.18
N LYS A 156 8.62 -11.51 8.28
CA LYS A 156 9.94 -10.88 8.21
C LYS A 156 9.88 -9.55 7.50
N SER A 157 10.81 -8.67 7.83
CA SER A 157 10.88 -7.33 7.25
C SER A 157 12.22 -7.13 6.54
N VAL A 158 12.18 -6.56 5.34
CA VAL A 158 13.36 -6.09 4.63
C VAL A 158 13.28 -4.57 4.52
N MET A 159 14.22 -3.88 5.15
CA MET A 159 14.31 -2.43 5.18
C MET A 159 15.31 -1.96 4.13
N LEU A 160 14.83 -1.28 3.10
CA LEU A 160 15.69 -0.66 2.08
C LEU A 160 16.28 0.63 2.64
N TYR A 161 17.61 0.72 2.59
CA TYR A 161 18.35 1.81 3.19
C TYR A 161 19.47 2.31 2.28
N ASP A 162 19.43 3.59 1.95
CA ASP A 162 20.38 4.27 1.06
C ASP A 162 21.12 5.43 1.76
N GLY A 163 20.91 5.62 3.06
CA GLY A 163 21.45 6.77 3.81
C GLY A 163 20.61 8.05 3.71
N SER A 164 19.58 8.09 2.86
CA SER A 164 18.74 9.27 2.71
C SER A 164 17.82 9.49 3.93
N PRO A 165 17.40 10.74 4.19
CA PRO A 165 16.37 11.02 5.19
C PRO A 165 15.07 10.24 4.95
N SER A 166 14.71 9.98 3.68
CA SER A 166 13.49 9.24 3.31
C SER A 166 13.56 7.77 3.74
N SER A 167 14.69 7.09 3.55
CA SER A 167 14.83 5.69 3.98
C SER A 167 14.81 5.56 5.52
N VAL A 168 15.48 6.47 6.24
CA VAL A 168 15.41 6.51 7.72
C VAL A 168 13.99 6.83 8.19
N TYR A 169 13.30 7.77 7.53
CA TYR A 169 11.91 8.11 7.83
C TYR A 169 11.00 6.90 7.68
N ALA A 170 11.11 6.15 6.58
CA ALA A 170 10.30 4.95 6.36
C ALA A 170 10.52 3.87 7.42
N ILE A 171 11.77 3.60 7.79
CA ILE A 171 12.09 2.63 8.85
C ILE A 171 11.51 3.08 10.20
N ARG A 172 11.62 4.37 10.52
CA ARG A 172 11.05 4.92 11.76
C ARG A 172 9.53 4.86 11.79
N MET A 173 8.87 5.22 10.69
CA MET A 173 7.41 5.12 10.60
C MET A 173 6.94 3.68 10.68
N PHE A 174 7.67 2.74 10.07
CA PHE A 174 7.38 1.31 10.18
C PHE A 174 7.47 0.83 11.63
N ASP A 175 8.50 1.20 12.37
CA ASP A 175 8.64 0.87 13.80
C ASP A 175 7.48 1.41 14.66
N TYR A 176 7.05 2.65 14.40
CA TYR A 176 5.96 3.28 15.17
C TYR A 176 4.58 2.70 14.82
N THR A 177 4.35 2.39 13.55
CA THR A 177 3.05 1.92 13.04
C THR A 177 2.84 0.43 13.24
N LEU A 178 3.89 -0.39 13.12
CA LEU A 178 3.84 -1.87 13.17
C LEU A 178 4.80 -2.51 14.20
N PRO A 179 4.82 -2.08 15.48
CA PRO A 179 5.68 -2.60 16.53
C PRO A 179 5.48 -4.10 16.81
N SER A 180 4.35 -4.72 16.46
CA SER A 180 4.19 -6.18 16.58
C SER A 180 5.20 -6.96 15.71
N LEU A 181 5.68 -6.35 14.62
CA LEU A 181 6.67 -6.94 13.73
C LEU A 181 8.11 -6.77 14.21
N LYS A 182 8.33 -6.06 15.33
CA LYS A 182 9.67 -5.81 15.91
C LYS A 182 10.43 -7.09 16.28
N TYR A 183 9.69 -8.12 16.69
CA TYR A 183 10.24 -9.41 17.11
C TYR A 183 10.42 -10.40 15.97
N LYS A 184 10.10 -10.00 14.74
CA LYS A 184 10.30 -10.82 13.53
C LYS A 184 11.70 -10.56 12.94
N PRO A 185 12.27 -11.52 12.18
CA PRO A 185 13.54 -11.31 11.51
C PRO A 185 13.56 -10.05 10.62
N VAL A 186 14.56 -9.19 10.83
CA VAL A 186 14.76 -7.95 10.08
C VAL A 186 16.08 -7.97 9.33
N LYS A 187 16.04 -7.55 8.06
CA LYS A 187 17.23 -7.32 7.23
C LYS A 187 17.27 -5.89 6.75
N VAL A 188 18.39 -5.20 6.95
CA VAL A 188 18.69 -3.90 6.33
C VAL A 188 19.46 -4.17 5.04
N VAL A 189 18.93 -3.69 3.91
CA VAL A 189 19.53 -3.89 2.58
C VAL A 189 19.90 -2.54 1.99
N SER A 190 21.17 -2.41 1.59
CA SER A 190 21.69 -1.24 0.90
C SER A 190 22.34 -1.66 -0.41
N VAL A 191 22.15 -0.89 -1.48
CA VAL A 191 22.83 -1.11 -2.76
C VAL A 191 23.72 0.07 -3.06
N LYS A 192 24.99 -0.20 -3.33
CA LYS A 192 26.01 0.81 -3.65
C LYS A 192 26.57 0.58 -5.05
N SER A 193 27.18 1.62 -5.61
CA SER A 193 27.94 1.50 -6.86
C SER A 193 29.04 0.42 -6.70
N PRO A 194 29.36 -0.37 -7.75
CA PRO A 194 30.45 -1.35 -7.73
C PRO A 194 31.82 -0.76 -7.33
N SER A 195 32.02 0.54 -7.56
CA SER A 195 33.24 1.27 -7.19
C SER A 195 33.29 1.73 -5.72
N SER A 196 32.21 1.56 -4.96
CA SER A 196 32.13 1.97 -3.56
C SER A 196 32.54 0.86 -2.60
N ASP A 197 32.99 1.24 -1.40
CA ASP A 197 33.23 0.29 -0.30
C ASP A 197 31.93 -0.44 0.11
N LEU A 198 32.09 -1.55 0.82
CA LEU A 198 30.99 -2.36 1.35
C LEU A 198 30.51 -1.91 2.74
N HIS A 199 30.87 -0.69 3.17
CA HIS A 199 30.33 -0.13 4.40
C HIS A 199 28.92 0.39 4.18
N LEU A 200 28.06 0.15 5.16
CA LEU A 200 26.71 0.71 5.22
C LEU A 200 26.79 2.25 5.21
N PRO A 201 26.01 2.95 4.38
CA PRO A 201 25.91 4.42 4.43
C PRO A 201 25.63 4.88 5.87
N ASP A 202 26.30 5.94 6.33
CA ASP A 202 26.17 6.47 7.70
C ASP A 202 26.07 5.41 8.81
N GLY A 203 26.85 4.32 8.67
CA GLY A 203 26.64 3.09 9.42
C GLY A 203 26.73 3.24 10.93
N LYS A 204 27.40 4.27 11.47
CA LYS A 204 27.45 4.54 12.91
C LYS A 204 26.07 4.92 13.44
N LEU A 205 25.44 5.97 12.89
CA LEU A 205 24.14 6.45 13.34
C LEU A 205 23.03 5.43 13.02
N MET A 206 23.09 4.80 11.85
CA MET A 206 22.12 3.78 11.47
C MET A 206 22.17 2.56 12.41
N LYS A 207 23.36 2.03 12.73
CA LYS A 207 23.49 0.93 13.70
C LYS A 207 23.09 1.36 15.10
N GLU A 208 23.39 2.60 15.50
CA GLU A 208 22.97 3.12 16.80
C GLU A 208 21.44 3.19 16.93
N PHE A 209 20.75 3.66 15.89
CA PHE A 209 19.30 3.64 15.79
C PHE A 209 18.77 2.20 15.81
N MET A 210 19.22 1.35 14.90
CA MET A 210 18.76 -0.03 14.79
C MET A 210 19.04 -0.86 16.05
N LYS A 211 20.11 -0.61 16.81
CA LYS A 211 20.34 -1.32 18.08
C LYS A 211 19.21 -1.13 19.10
N ARG A 212 18.47 -0.01 19.04
CA ARG A 212 17.35 0.31 19.94
C ARG A 212 16.00 -0.22 19.44
N HIS A 213 15.87 -0.36 18.13
CA HIS A 213 14.62 -0.75 17.47
C HIS A 213 14.63 -2.22 16.98
N TYR A 214 15.73 -2.71 16.43
CA TYR A 214 15.86 -4.07 15.91
C TYR A 214 17.28 -4.61 16.21
N PRO A 215 17.57 -4.98 17.47
CA PRO A 215 18.93 -5.36 17.89
C PRO A 215 19.51 -6.55 17.11
N ASP A 216 18.65 -7.45 16.64
CA ASP A 216 19.04 -8.66 15.88
C ASP A 216 19.02 -8.46 14.35
N ALA A 217 18.88 -7.21 13.87
CA ALA A 217 18.83 -6.94 12.44
C ALA A 217 20.15 -7.31 11.74
N SER A 218 20.07 -8.04 10.61
CA SER A 218 21.22 -8.29 9.75
C SER A 218 21.40 -7.19 8.70
N TYR A 219 22.64 -6.90 8.31
CA TYR A 219 22.96 -5.82 7.36
C TYR A 219 23.59 -6.41 6.11
N HIS A 220 22.99 -6.19 4.96
CA HIS A 220 23.48 -6.65 3.67
C HIS A 220 23.75 -5.44 2.76
N VAL A 221 25.03 -5.26 2.39
CA VAL A 221 25.45 -4.25 1.43
C VAL A 221 25.75 -4.97 0.12
N LEU A 222 24.94 -4.70 -0.90
CA LEU A 222 25.07 -5.25 -2.24
C LEU A 222 25.70 -4.21 -3.17
N GLN A 223 26.25 -4.66 -4.28
CA GLN A 223 26.81 -3.80 -5.32
C GLN A 223 26.03 -3.93 -6.62
N GLY A 224 25.84 -2.82 -7.32
CA GLY A 224 25.24 -2.78 -8.65
C GLY A 224 24.21 -1.67 -8.78
N ILE A 225 23.28 -1.88 -9.72
CA ILE A 225 22.23 -0.93 -10.03
C ILE A 225 21.01 -1.21 -9.14
N PRO A 226 20.55 -0.26 -8.30
CA PRO A 226 19.51 -0.53 -7.30
C PRO A 226 18.22 -1.14 -7.87
N TRP A 227 17.72 -0.63 -8.99
CA TRP A 227 16.46 -1.10 -9.61
C TRP A 227 16.56 -2.47 -10.28
N GLU A 228 17.76 -3.05 -10.39
CA GLU A 228 17.97 -4.42 -10.86
C GLU A 228 18.25 -5.34 -9.66
N VAL A 229 19.22 -4.94 -8.83
CA VAL A 229 19.71 -5.77 -7.72
C VAL A 229 18.67 -5.96 -6.62
N ILE A 230 17.88 -4.93 -6.28
CA ILE A 230 16.90 -5.02 -5.20
C ILE A 230 15.76 -5.98 -5.56
N PRO A 231 15.08 -5.85 -6.72
CA PRO A 231 14.09 -6.84 -7.15
C PRO A 231 14.64 -8.26 -7.18
N ASP A 232 15.82 -8.48 -7.77
CA ASP A 232 16.44 -9.81 -7.87
C ASP A 232 16.76 -10.41 -6.50
N TYR A 233 17.22 -9.59 -5.56
CA TYR A 233 17.48 -10.00 -4.19
C TYR A 233 16.18 -10.38 -3.46
N LEU A 234 15.11 -9.62 -3.67
CA LEU A 234 13.81 -9.82 -3.02
C LEU A 234 13.00 -10.97 -3.61
N GLN A 235 13.13 -11.26 -4.92
CA GLN A 235 12.49 -12.41 -5.58
C GLN A 235 12.94 -13.74 -4.99
N LYS A 236 14.19 -13.82 -4.52
CA LYS A 236 14.73 -14.98 -3.79
C LYS A 236 14.14 -15.12 -2.38
N GLY A 237 13.34 -14.14 -1.94
CA GLY A 237 12.66 -14.10 -0.66
C GLY A 237 11.40 -14.96 -0.60
N HIS A 238 10.74 -14.94 0.57
CA HIS A 238 9.45 -15.61 0.75
C HIS A 238 8.34 -14.56 0.68
N SER A 239 7.15 -14.96 0.25
CA SER A 239 6.04 -14.05 0.02
C SER A 239 5.41 -13.44 1.29
N SER A 240 5.80 -13.88 2.49
CA SER A 240 5.43 -13.26 3.78
C SER A 240 6.41 -12.17 4.23
N THR A 241 7.22 -11.64 3.30
CA THR A 241 8.16 -10.53 3.56
C THR A 241 7.48 -9.19 3.33
N ILE A 242 7.52 -8.31 4.32
CA ILE A 242 7.21 -6.88 4.12
C ILE A 242 8.47 -6.12 3.74
N VAL A 243 8.40 -5.35 2.65
CA VAL A 243 9.51 -4.50 2.21
C VAL A 243 9.22 -3.06 2.63
N VAL A 244 10.11 -2.48 3.42
CA VAL A 244 10.01 -1.10 3.92
C VAL A 244 10.90 -0.22 3.05
N LEU A 245 10.32 0.84 2.49
CA LEU A 245 11.05 1.75 1.62
C LEU A 245 10.58 3.19 1.76
N GLY A 246 11.54 4.10 1.59
CA GLY A 246 11.25 5.52 1.41
C GLY A 246 10.56 5.76 0.07
N ALA A 247 9.54 6.62 0.06
CA ALA A 247 8.97 7.08 -1.20
C ALA A 247 9.79 8.22 -1.83
N TYR A 248 9.43 8.52 -3.09
CA TYR A 248 9.88 9.58 -3.99
C TYR A 248 10.49 10.83 -3.33
N HIS A 249 11.76 10.78 -2.91
CA HIS A 249 12.51 12.00 -2.61
C HIS A 249 13.31 12.41 -3.84
N ARG A 250 12.59 12.98 -4.80
CA ARG A 250 13.15 13.61 -5.99
C ARG A 250 12.41 14.93 -6.18
N SER A 251 13.18 16.02 -6.38
CA SER A 251 12.65 17.36 -6.67
C SER A 251 11.54 17.25 -7.74
N ARG A 252 10.51 18.12 -7.68
CA ARG A 252 9.31 18.05 -8.57
C ARG A 252 9.66 17.86 -10.06
N LEU A 253 10.84 18.30 -10.49
CA LEU A 253 11.38 18.20 -11.85
C LEU A 253 11.98 16.83 -12.23
N SER A 254 12.47 16.03 -11.27
CA SER A 254 13.11 14.73 -11.54
C SER A 254 12.19 13.51 -11.36
N ARG A 255 10.92 13.74 -10.97
CA ARG A 255 9.85 12.72 -10.92
C ARG A 255 9.50 12.12 -12.29
N TRP A 256 9.84 12.81 -13.39
CA TRP A 256 9.38 12.46 -14.73
C TRP A 256 10.32 11.54 -15.52
N PHE A 257 11.57 11.34 -15.06
CA PHE A 257 12.60 10.74 -15.91
C PHE A 257 12.95 9.28 -15.57
N HIS A 258 12.65 8.76 -14.38
CA HIS A 258 12.94 7.36 -13.99
C HIS A 258 11.82 6.80 -13.10
N PRO A 259 11.41 5.53 -13.28
CA PRO A 259 10.51 4.83 -12.35
C PRO A 259 11.05 4.86 -10.93
N SER A 260 10.19 5.00 -9.92
CA SER A 260 10.65 4.89 -8.54
C SER A 260 10.98 3.45 -8.16
N MET A 261 11.70 3.28 -7.06
CA MET A 261 11.89 1.95 -6.47
C MET A 261 10.55 1.28 -6.15
N ALA A 262 9.55 2.04 -5.69
CA ALA A 262 8.21 1.50 -5.46
C ALA A 262 7.60 0.97 -6.77
N ASP A 263 7.73 1.69 -7.88
CA ASP A 263 7.21 1.28 -9.18
C ASP A 263 7.85 -0.03 -9.66
N ALA A 264 9.18 -0.12 -9.54
CA ALA A 264 9.93 -1.31 -9.92
C ALA A 264 9.51 -2.53 -9.08
N LEU A 265 9.36 -2.36 -7.77
CA LEU A 265 8.98 -3.45 -6.87
C LEU A 265 7.54 -3.89 -7.05
N MET A 266 6.60 -2.96 -7.27
CA MET A 266 5.20 -3.31 -7.57
C MET A 266 5.06 -4.12 -8.85
N SER A 267 5.91 -3.83 -9.85
CA SER A 267 5.94 -4.56 -11.12
C SER A 267 6.58 -5.94 -10.97
N ALA A 268 7.61 -6.05 -10.13
CA ALA A 268 8.46 -7.25 -10.05
C ALA A 268 8.08 -8.24 -8.95
N LEU A 269 7.32 -7.83 -7.92
CA LEU A 269 7.13 -8.62 -6.70
C LEU A 269 5.65 -8.75 -6.30
N ALA A 270 5.33 -9.89 -5.71
CA ALA A 270 4.04 -10.17 -5.08
C ALA A 270 4.17 -10.24 -3.55
N CYS A 271 4.72 -9.18 -2.95
CA CYS A 271 4.89 -9.06 -1.50
C CYS A 271 4.38 -7.70 -0.98
N PRO A 272 4.02 -7.58 0.30
CA PRO A 272 3.63 -6.31 0.90
C PRO A 272 4.75 -5.26 0.85
N LEU A 273 4.41 -4.02 0.48
CA LEU A 273 5.32 -2.88 0.44
C LEU A 273 4.83 -1.80 1.40
N PHE A 274 5.63 -1.50 2.42
CA PHE A 274 5.41 -0.38 3.33
C PHE A 274 6.17 0.85 2.83
N ILE A 275 5.44 1.87 2.42
CA ILE A 275 5.98 3.09 1.84
C ILE A 275 5.67 4.25 2.78
N ALA A 276 6.68 5.03 3.13
CA ALA A 276 6.49 6.31 3.80
C ALA A 276 7.52 7.32 3.31
N HIS A 277 7.19 8.61 3.31
CA HIS A 277 8.12 9.67 2.91
C HIS A 277 7.98 10.90 3.78
N CYS A 278 9.10 11.59 4.01
CA CYS A 278 9.10 12.94 4.54
C CYS A 278 8.81 13.92 3.39
N LYS A 279 7.82 14.80 3.58
CA LYS A 279 7.57 15.95 2.67
C LYS A 279 8.64 17.02 2.85
#